data_AF-A0A9C9Y3X9-F1
#
_entry.id   AF-A0A9C9Y3X9-F1
#
_cell.length_a   1.000
_cell.length_b   1.000
_cell.length_c   1.000
_cell.angle_alpha   90.00
_cell.angle_beta   90.00
_cell.angle_gamma   90.00
#
_symmetry.space_group_name_H-M   'P 1'
#
loop_
_entity.id
_entity.type
_entity.pdbx_description
1 polymer ?
#
loop_
_entity_poly.entity_id
_entity_poly.type
_entity_poly.pdbx_seq_one_letter_code
_entity_poly.pdbx_strand_id
1 'polypeptide(L)'
;MKRLPIGISDFKQVIEEDNYFIDKSMLIHELINSNAQVTLLPRPRRFGKTLNLSMLRYFFNNREDNSHLFKDLAISKTPEFREYVGKYPVIFLSFKDIKSTNIDDTIEGIKSLITEVFGLFEKEINKLELSKKDSIDIENILYFKASNRVYQNSLQLLSSLLY
;
A
#
# COMPACT_ATOMS: atom_id res chain seq x y z
N MET A 1 -8.38 11.05 28.78
CA MET A 1 -9.06 9.86 28.20
C MET A 1 -8.91 9.97 26.68
N LYS A 2 -8.32 8.97 26.01
CA LYS A 2 -8.12 9.02 24.55
C LYS A 2 -9.46 8.88 23.83
N ARG A 3 -9.60 9.53 22.67
CA ARG A 3 -10.82 9.48 21.85
C ARG A 3 -10.87 8.17 21.06
N LEU A 4 -12.05 7.60 20.88
CA LEU A 4 -12.22 6.44 19.99
C LEU A 4 -12.11 6.92 18.54
N PRO A 5 -11.29 6.28 17.68
CA PRO A 5 -11.09 6.69 16.29
C PRO A 5 -12.26 6.23 15.39
N ILE A 6 -13.47 6.71 15.66
CA ILE A 6 -14.67 6.30 14.93
C ILE A 6 -14.60 6.85 13.50
N GLY A 7 -14.57 5.95 12.52
CA GLY A 7 -14.51 6.32 11.10
C GLY A 7 -13.10 6.56 10.57
N ILE A 8 -12.09 6.64 11.44
CA ILE A 8 -10.69 6.76 11.05
C ILE A 8 -10.15 5.37 10.76
N SER A 9 -9.60 5.17 9.56
CA SER A 9 -8.99 3.91 9.14
C SER A 9 -7.52 4.06 8.72
N ASP A 10 -6.98 5.26 8.86
CA ASP A 10 -5.57 5.53 8.61
C ASP A 10 -4.77 5.38 9.91
N PHE A 11 -3.75 4.52 9.89
CA PHE A 11 -2.98 4.20 11.08
C PHE A 11 -2.15 5.39 11.57
N LYS A 12 -1.52 6.13 10.66
CA LYS A 12 -0.72 7.30 10.99
C LYS A 12 -1.58 8.36 11.70
N GLN A 13 -2.76 8.66 11.14
CA GLN A 13 -3.72 9.57 11.76
C GLN A 13 -4.13 9.11 13.18
N VAL A 14 -4.40 7.81 13.38
CA VAL A 14 -4.76 7.29 14.70
C VAL A 14 -3.66 7.53 15.74
N ILE A 15 -2.40 7.32 15.37
CA ILE A 15 -1.27 7.48 16.29
C ILE A 15 -0.94 8.97 16.52
N GLU A 16 -0.88 9.77 15.47
CA GLU A 16 -0.50 11.20 15.56
C GLU A 16 -1.54 12.05 16.29
N GLU A 17 -2.83 11.73 16.17
CA GLU A 17 -3.91 12.43 16.88
C GLU A 17 -4.12 11.93 18.32
N ASP A 18 -3.26 11.05 18.82
CA ASP A 18 -3.37 10.42 20.15
C ASP A 18 -4.75 9.74 20.40
N ASN A 19 -5.30 9.12 19.36
CA ASN A 19 -6.54 8.35 19.47
C ASN A 19 -6.31 7.02 20.20
N TYR A 20 -7.39 6.42 20.72
CA TYR A 20 -7.36 5.10 21.34
C TYR A 20 -7.08 4.03 20.27
N PHE A 21 -5.95 3.36 20.40
CA PHE A 21 -5.51 2.30 19.49
C PHE A 21 -5.31 0.99 20.26
N ILE A 22 -5.91 -0.09 19.77
CA ILE A 22 -5.62 -1.44 20.26
C ILE A 22 -4.43 -1.95 19.48
N ASP A 23 -3.30 -2.13 20.17
CA ASP A 23 -2.06 -2.58 19.54
C ASP A 23 -2.21 -3.99 18.95
N LYS A 24 -2.14 -4.06 17.62
CA LYS A 24 -2.11 -5.30 16.83
C LYS A 24 -0.84 -5.39 15.98
N SER A 25 0.21 -4.65 16.35
CA SER A 25 1.45 -4.55 15.58
C SER A 25 2.19 -5.89 15.46
N MET A 26 1.96 -6.84 16.38
CA MET A 26 2.48 -8.21 16.26
C MET A 26 1.98 -8.97 15.02
N LEU A 27 0.90 -8.51 14.37
CA LEU A 27 0.52 -8.99 13.04
C LEU A 27 1.68 -8.87 12.03
N ILE A 28 2.51 -7.83 12.14
CA ILE A 28 3.67 -7.64 11.27
C ILE A 28 4.69 -8.78 11.48
N HIS A 29 5.00 -9.09 12.74
CA HIS A 29 5.89 -10.18 13.11
C HIS A 29 5.36 -11.53 12.60
N GLU A 30 4.07 -11.81 12.77
CA GLU A 30 3.42 -13.03 12.26
C GLU A 30 3.51 -13.13 10.74
N LEU A 31 3.31 -12.03 10.01
CA LEU A 31 3.37 -12.01 8.55
C LEU A 31 4.78 -12.26 8.02
N ILE A 32 5.79 -11.64 8.62
CA ILE A 32 7.19 -11.78 8.20
C ILE A 32 7.68 -13.22 8.43
N ASN A 33 7.30 -13.82 9.56
CA ASN A 33 7.71 -15.18 9.92
C ASN A 33 6.78 -16.28 9.35
N SER A 34 5.79 -15.90 8.54
CA SER A 34 4.87 -16.84 7.92
C SER A 34 5.49 -17.47 6.67
N ASN A 35 5.27 -18.77 6.48
CA ASN A 35 5.60 -19.46 5.22
C ASN A 35 4.54 -19.24 4.12
N ALA A 36 3.51 -18.43 4.37
CA ALA A 36 2.44 -18.19 3.42
C ALA A 36 2.91 -17.23 2.31
N GLN A 37 2.87 -17.70 1.05
CA GLN A 37 3.12 -16.85 -0.11
C GLN A 37 2.04 -15.77 -0.30
N VAL A 38 0.81 -16.07 0.12
CA VAL A 38 -0.33 -15.15 0.05
C VAL A 38 -1.08 -15.23 1.37
N THR A 39 -1.26 -14.08 2.02
CA THR A 39 -2.08 -13.98 3.23
C THR A 39 -3.41 -13.29 2.92
N LEU A 40 -4.50 -13.99 3.18
CA LEU A 40 -5.86 -13.44 3.10
C LEU A 40 -6.35 -13.10 4.51
N LEU A 41 -6.79 -11.87 4.73
CA LEU A 41 -7.44 -11.45 5.97
C LEU A 41 -8.98 -11.48 5.78
N PRO A 42 -9.69 -12.58 6.13
CA PRO A 42 -11.12 -12.77 5.82
C PRO A 42 -12.01 -11.77 6.55
N ARG A 43 -13.29 -11.64 6.18
CA ARG A 43 -14.14 -10.46 6.46
C ARG A 43 -15.11 -10.57 7.67
N PRO A 44 -14.65 -10.55 8.94
CA PRO A 44 -15.49 -10.00 10.00
C PRO A 44 -15.56 -8.47 9.91
N ARG A 45 -16.77 -7.90 9.87
CA ARG A 45 -16.98 -6.44 9.81
C ARG A 45 -16.46 -5.78 11.10
N ARG A 46 -15.85 -4.59 10.99
CA ARG A 46 -15.30 -3.78 12.12
C ARG A 46 -14.11 -4.37 12.89
N PHE A 47 -13.42 -5.37 12.33
CA PHE A 47 -12.22 -5.94 12.98
C PHE A 47 -10.91 -5.18 12.74
N GLY A 48 -10.98 -3.96 12.18
CA GLY A 48 -9.80 -3.10 11.97
C GLY A 48 -8.93 -3.49 10.77
N LYS A 49 -9.48 -4.18 9.76
CA LYS A 49 -8.72 -4.67 8.60
C LYS A 49 -8.07 -3.54 7.81
N THR A 50 -8.84 -2.52 7.46
CA THR A 50 -8.32 -1.34 6.74
C THR A 50 -7.24 -0.63 7.57
N LEU A 51 -7.46 -0.49 8.88
CA LEU A 51 -6.47 0.09 9.79
C LEU A 51 -5.19 -0.75 9.82
N ASN A 52 -5.29 -2.08 9.91
CA ASN A 52 -4.14 -2.98 9.89
C ASN A 52 -3.40 -2.95 8.54
N LEU A 53 -4.12 -2.86 7.41
CA LEU A 53 -3.49 -2.70 6.10
C LEU A 53 -2.77 -1.35 5.98
N SER A 54 -3.34 -0.27 6.53
CA SER A 54 -2.67 1.03 6.63
C SER A 54 -1.42 0.94 7.52
N MET A 55 -1.50 0.24 8.65
CA MET A 55 -0.35 -0.02 9.53
C MET A 55 0.76 -0.79 8.80
N LEU A 56 0.43 -1.85 8.06
CA LEU A 56 1.41 -2.61 7.26
C LEU A 56 2.05 -1.72 6.18
N ARG A 57 1.24 -0.90 5.50
CA ARG A 57 1.74 0.07 4.53
C ARG A 57 2.80 0.98 5.17
N TYR A 58 2.47 1.62 6.28
CA TYR A 58 3.42 2.52 6.96
C TYR A 58 4.64 1.81 7.51
N PHE A 59 4.51 0.57 7.97
CA PHE A 59 5.63 -0.19 8.52
C PHE A 59 6.70 -0.44 7.47
N PHE A 60 6.32 -0.92 6.28
CA PHE A 60 7.29 -1.31 5.24
C PHE A 60 7.71 -0.13 4.35
N ASN A 61 6.85 0.88 4.16
CA ASN A 61 7.05 1.93 3.16
C ASN A 61 8.30 2.79 3.41
N ASN A 62 9.20 2.82 2.43
CA ASN A 62 10.49 3.54 2.48
C ASN A 62 10.46 4.97 1.93
N ARG A 63 9.29 5.45 1.51
CA ARG A 63 9.16 6.77 0.87
C ARG A 63 9.13 7.93 1.86
N GLU A 64 8.89 7.64 3.13
CA GLU A 64 8.94 8.59 4.25
C GLU A 64 9.40 7.84 5.53
N ASP A 65 9.97 8.55 6.50
CA ASP A 65 10.33 7.95 7.79
C ASP A 65 9.09 7.78 8.69
N ASN A 66 8.62 6.53 8.77
CA ASN A 66 7.46 6.14 9.58
C ASN A 66 7.83 5.45 10.90
N SER A 67 9.13 5.35 11.24
CA SER A 67 9.59 4.60 12.42
C SER A 67 8.97 5.09 13.73
N HIS A 68 8.76 6.40 13.83
CA HIS A 68 8.15 7.07 14.98
C HIS A 68 6.71 6.60 15.29
N LEU A 69 5.95 6.12 14.29
CA LEU A 69 4.57 5.64 14.47
C LEU A 69 4.48 4.34 15.29
N PHE A 70 5.60 3.62 15.40
CA PHE A 70 5.65 2.29 16.00
C PHE A 70 6.42 2.25 17.32
N LYS A 71 7.04 3.36 17.74
CA LYS A 71 7.99 3.40 18.87
C LYS A 71 7.44 2.76 20.16
N ASP A 72 6.15 3.00 20.45
CA ASP A 72 5.47 2.55 21.67
C ASP A 72 4.67 1.25 21.47
N LEU A 73 4.70 0.65 20.27
CA LEU A 73 3.97 -0.57 19.93
C LEU A 73 4.80 -1.83 20.17
N ALA A 74 4.15 -2.98 20.36
CA ALA A 74 4.80 -4.25 20.64
C ALA A 74 5.85 -4.65 19.59
N ILE A 75 5.59 -4.37 18.30
CA ILE A 75 6.53 -4.67 17.22
C ILE A 75 7.89 -3.99 17.40
N SER A 76 7.98 -2.81 18.04
CA SER A 76 9.25 -2.08 18.20
C SER A 76 10.30 -2.84 19.01
N LYS A 77 9.85 -3.83 19.78
CA LYS A 77 10.69 -4.68 20.65
C LYS A 77 11.23 -5.91 19.92
N THR A 78 10.80 -6.17 18.69
CA THR A 78 11.22 -7.36 17.94
C THR A 78 12.41 -7.07 17.02
N PRO A 79 13.19 -8.08 16.62
CA PRO A 79 14.27 -7.90 15.64
C PRO A 79 13.76 -7.35 14.30
N GLU A 80 12.58 -7.78 13.87
CA GLU A 80 11.96 -7.40 12.59
C GLU A 80 11.73 -5.90 12.47
N PHE A 81 11.51 -5.20 13.58
CA PHE A 81 11.40 -3.75 13.57
C PHE A 81 12.64 -3.10 12.96
N ARG A 82 13.84 -3.48 13.42
CA ARG A 82 15.09 -2.91 12.91
C ARG A 82 15.39 -3.35 11.49
N GLU A 83 15.01 -4.58 11.16
CA GLU A 83 15.31 -5.18 9.87
C GLU A 83 14.44 -4.65 8.74
N TYR A 84 13.14 -4.45 8.99
CA TYR A 84 12.16 -4.24 7.93
C TYR A 84 11.44 -2.88 7.93
N VAL A 85 11.54 -2.10 9.02
CA VAL A 85 10.86 -0.79 9.06
C VAL A 85 11.40 0.14 7.97
N GLY A 86 10.50 0.69 7.16
CA GLY A 86 10.83 1.63 6.10
C GLY A 86 11.82 1.11 5.05
N LYS A 87 11.82 -0.21 4.76
CA LYS A 87 12.77 -0.81 3.81
C LYS A 87 12.28 -0.91 2.39
N TYR A 88 10.98 -1.03 2.16
CA TYR A 88 10.45 -1.40 0.85
C TYR A 88 9.56 -0.31 0.24
N PRO A 89 9.58 -0.16 -1.09
CA PRO A 89 8.51 0.56 -1.77
C PRO A 89 7.23 -0.29 -1.65
N VAL A 90 6.13 0.32 -1.19
CA VAL A 90 4.86 -0.39 -0.98
C VAL A 90 3.82 0.06 -1.99
N ILE A 91 3.41 -0.85 -2.89
CA ILE A 91 2.24 -0.65 -3.74
C ILE A 91 0.98 -0.89 -2.90
N PHE A 92 0.18 0.16 -2.69
CA PHE A 92 -1.07 0.09 -1.95
C PHE A 92 -2.25 0.45 -2.84
N LEU A 93 -3.18 -0.49 -3.04
CA LEU A 93 -4.35 -0.32 -3.89
C LEU A 93 -5.63 -0.44 -3.05
N SER A 94 -6.52 0.54 -3.19
CA SER A 94 -7.86 0.51 -2.58
C SER A 94 -8.93 0.61 -3.67
N PHE A 95 -9.71 -0.45 -3.82
CA PHE A 95 -10.85 -0.49 -4.73
C PHE A 95 -12.14 0.10 -4.12
N LYS A 96 -12.08 0.65 -2.90
CA LYS A 96 -13.25 1.13 -2.15
C LYS A 96 -14.05 2.21 -2.89
N ASP A 97 -13.36 3.05 -3.65
CA ASP A 97 -13.95 4.24 -4.28
C ASP A 97 -14.41 3.97 -5.72
N ILE A 98 -14.15 2.79 -6.27
CA ILE A 98 -14.69 2.33 -7.54
C ILE A 98 -16.09 1.76 -7.26
N LYS A 99 -17.11 2.61 -7.44
CA LYS A 99 -18.54 2.31 -7.13
C LYS A 99 -19.43 2.24 -8.38
N SER A 100 -18.80 2.02 -9.54
CA SER A 100 -19.47 1.94 -10.83
C SER A 100 -20.47 0.79 -10.88
N THR A 101 -21.59 0.99 -11.59
CA THR A 101 -22.65 -0.02 -11.72
C THR A 101 -22.57 -0.81 -13.03
N ASN A 102 -21.65 -0.46 -13.93
CA ASN A 102 -21.38 -1.18 -15.17
C ASN A 102 -19.89 -1.51 -15.30
N ILE A 103 -19.59 -2.46 -16.19
CA ILE A 103 -18.25 -3.00 -16.35
C ILE A 103 -17.27 -1.99 -16.95
N ASP A 104 -17.72 -1.17 -17.90
CA ASP A 104 -16.86 -0.21 -18.60
C ASP A 104 -16.37 0.87 -17.64
N ASP A 105 -17.27 1.47 -16.87
CA ASP A 105 -16.93 2.46 -15.85
C ASP A 105 -16.11 1.84 -14.69
N THR A 106 -16.28 0.54 -14.42
CA THR A 106 -15.44 -0.17 -13.44
C THR A 106 -14.01 -0.31 -13.96
N ILE A 107 -13.86 -0.68 -15.24
CA ILE A 107 -12.56 -0.79 -15.89
C ILE A 107 -11.86 0.57 -15.91
N GLU A 108 -12.57 1.65 -16.26
CA GLU A 108 -11.99 3.00 -16.22
C GLU A 108 -11.57 3.41 -14.81
N GLY A 109 -12.38 3.10 -13.78
CA GLY A 109 -12.00 3.33 -12.39
C GLY A 109 -10.72 2.56 -11.98
N ILE A 110 -10.56 1.31 -12.44
CA ILE A 110 -9.33 0.54 -12.20
C ILE A 110 -8.14 1.16 -12.93
N LYS A 111 -8.31 1.61 -14.18
CA LYS A 111 -7.25 2.30 -14.93
C LYS A 111 -6.81 3.57 -14.23
N SER A 112 -7.75 4.38 -13.74
CA SER A 112 -7.46 5.58 -12.95
C SER A 112 -6.66 5.25 -11.68
N LEU A 113 -7.06 4.21 -10.95
CA LEU A 113 -6.33 3.76 -9.75
C LEU A 113 -4.91 3.30 -10.09
N ILE A 114 -4.72 2.54 -11.18
CA ILE A 114 -3.39 2.12 -11.63
C ILE A 114 -2.55 3.34 -12.00
N THR A 115 -3.09 4.27 -12.80
CA THR A 115 -2.39 5.49 -13.21
C THR A 115 -1.97 6.34 -12.01
N GLU A 116 -2.83 6.49 -11.00
CA GLU A 116 -2.49 7.18 -9.74
C GLU A 116 -1.30 6.51 -9.04
N VAL A 117 -1.31 5.17 -8.94
CA VAL A 117 -0.22 4.43 -8.34
C VAL A 117 1.09 4.57 -9.13
N PHE A 118 1.06 4.56 -10.46
CA PHE A 118 2.25 4.84 -11.26
C PHE A 118 2.78 6.26 -11.01
N GLY A 119 1.89 7.26 -10.95
CA GLY A 119 2.26 8.64 -10.63
C GLY A 119 2.88 8.77 -9.25
N LEU A 120 2.43 7.97 -8.27
CA LEU A 120 3.07 7.93 -6.95
C LEU A 120 4.54 7.52 -7.07
N PHE A 121 4.93 6.59 -7.93
CA PHE A 121 6.31 6.11 -8.07
C PHE A 121 7.12 6.78 -9.19
N GLU A 122 6.61 7.85 -9.80
CA GLU A 122 7.23 8.47 -10.98
C GLU A 122 8.67 8.93 -10.73
N LYS A 123 8.97 9.47 -9.55
CA LYS A 123 10.33 9.93 -9.20
C LYS A 123 11.32 8.79 -9.08
N GLU A 124 10.87 7.65 -8.56
CA GLU A 124 11.65 6.43 -8.43
C GLU A 124 11.88 5.81 -9.80
N ILE A 125 10.84 5.72 -10.62
CA ILE A 125 10.89 5.21 -12.00
C ILE A 125 11.84 6.04 -12.88
N ASN A 126 11.79 7.36 -12.80
CA ASN A 126 12.62 8.27 -13.61
C ASN A 126 14.13 8.15 -13.35
N LYS A 127 14.54 7.46 -12.28
CA LYS A 127 15.96 7.20 -11.97
C LYS A 127 16.47 5.89 -12.59
N LEU A 128 15.59 5.08 -13.17
CA LEU A 128 15.92 3.76 -13.70
C LEU A 128 16.32 3.87 -15.18
N GLU A 129 17.22 2.98 -15.60
CA GLU A 129 17.48 2.76 -17.02
C GLU A 129 16.40 1.82 -17.59
N LEU A 130 15.42 2.40 -18.27
CA LEU A 130 14.28 1.67 -18.80
C LEU A 130 14.52 1.21 -20.24
N SER A 131 13.98 0.05 -20.59
CA SER A 131 13.86 -0.33 -22.00
C SER A 131 12.94 0.67 -22.73
N LYS A 132 13.17 0.86 -24.03
CA LYS A 132 12.30 1.74 -24.85
C LYS A 132 10.83 1.34 -24.75
N LYS A 133 10.55 0.04 -24.66
CA LYS A 133 9.20 -0.49 -24.52
C LYS A 133 8.58 -0.08 -23.19
N ASP A 134 9.27 -0.30 -22.08
CA ASP A 134 8.73 0.00 -20.75
C ASP A 134 8.51 1.50 -20.56
N SER A 135 9.43 2.33 -21.08
CA SER A 135 9.27 3.78 -21.10
C SER A 135 7.99 4.21 -21.83
N ILE A 136 7.70 3.63 -23.00
CA ILE A 136 6.46 3.91 -23.76
C ILE A 136 5.22 3.40 -23.01
N ASP A 137 5.27 2.20 -22.43
CA ASP A 137 4.15 1.62 -21.70
C ASP A 137 3.80 2.47 -20.47
N ILE A 138 4.80 2.93 -19.71
CA ILE A 138 4.65 3.81 -18.54
C ILE A 138 4.07 5.16 -18.94
N GLU A 139 4.63 5.80 -19.97
CA GLU A 139 4.11 7.08 -20.48
C GLU A 139 2.64 6.95 -20.87
N ASN A 140 2.29 5.89 -21.60
CA ASN A 140 0.92 5.65 -22.01
C ASN A 140 -0.02 5.39 -20.82
N ILE A 141 0.44 4.72 -19.75
CA ILE A 141 -0.34 4.56 -18.51
C ILE A 141 -0.57 5.92 -17.84
N LEU A 142 0.47 6.74 -17.69
CA LEU A 142 0.41 8.05 -17.04
C LEU A 142 -0.52 9.03 -17.77
N TYR A 143 -0.56 8.97 -19.09
CA TYR A 143 -1.39 9.84 -19.93
C TYR A 143 -2.73 9.23 -20.37
N PHE A 144 -3.16 8.11 -19.79
CA PHE A 144 -4.41 7.43 -20.15
C PHE A 144 -4.52 7.03 -21.64
N LYS A 145 -3.39 6.71 -22.28
CA LYS A 145 -3.29 6.26 -23.68
C LYS A 145 -2.98 4.76 -23.81
N ALA A 146 -2.75 4.08 -22.70
CA ALA A 146 -2.38 2.67 -22.69
C ALA A 146 -3.55 1.76 -23.14
N SER A 147 -3.21 0.73 -23.90
CA SER A 147 -4.17 -0.33 -24.25
C SER A 147 -4.57 -1.15 -23.01
N ASN A 148 -5.72 -1.83 -23.06
CA ASN A 148 -6.17 -2.74 -22.00
C ASN A 148 -5.11 -3.81 -21.68
N ARG A 149 -4.36 -4.30 -22.67
CA ARG A 149 -3.28 -5.26 -22.47
C ARG A 149 -2.13 -4.69 -21.62
N VAL A 150 -1.81 -3.41 -21.81
CA VAL A 150 -0.77 -2.74 -21.00
C VAL A 150 -1.27 -2.58 -19.56
N TYR A 151 -2.51 -2.14 -19.37
CA TYR A 151 -3.11 -2.04 -18.02
C TYR A 151 -3.16 -3.38 -17.29
N GLN A 152 -3.47 -4.49 -17.98
CA GLN A 152 -3.49 -5.84 -17.39
C GLN A 152 -2.13 -6.28 -16.84
N ASN A 153 -1.03 -5.84 -17.45
CA ASN A 153 0.33 -6.20 -17.04
C ASN A 153 1.00 -5.11 -16.19
N SER A 154 0.29 -4.01 -15.91
CA SER A 154 0.86 -2.80 -15.33
C SER A 154 1.41 -3.01 -13.91
N LEU A 155 0.72 -3.77 -13.06
CA LEU A 155 1.19 -4.04 -11.69
C LEU A 155 2.42 -4.96 -11.68
N GLN A 156 2.50 -5.90 -12.63
CA GLN A 156 3.71 -6.72 -12.79
C GLN A 156 4.89 -5.86 -13.24
N LEU A 157 4.68 -4.99 -14.23
CA LEU A 157 5.68 -4.04 -14.68
C LEU A 157 6.16 -3.17 -13.51
N LEU A 158 5.25 -2.49 -12.82
CA LEU A 158 5.59 -1.64 -11.68
C LEU A 158 6.34 -2.40 -10.59
N SER A 159 5.87 -3.59 -10.23
CA SER A 159 6.54 -4.42 -9.22
C SER A 159 7.96 -4.81 -9.63
N SER A 160 8.20 -5.07 -10.93
CA SER A 160 9.54 -5.41 -11.43
C SER A 160 10.52 -4.24 -11.45
N LEU A 161 10.00 -3.00 -11.53
CA LEU A 161 10.81 -1.78 -11.51
C LEU A 161 11.20 -1.35 -10.09
N LEU A 162 10.38 -1.75 -9.10
CA LEU A 162 10.55 -1.38 -7.70
C LEU A 162 11.33 -2.43 -6.88
N TYR A 163 11.66 -3.57 -7.48
CA TYR A 163 12.50 -4.63 -6.90
C TYR A 163 13.98 -4.31 -7.13
#